data_AF-A0A0J8IUE7-F1
#
_entry.id   AF-A0A0J8IUE7-F1
#
_cell.length_a   1.000
_cell.length_b   1.000
_cell.length_c   1.000
_cell.angle_alpha   90.00
_cell.angle_beta   90.00
_cell.angle_gamma   90.00
#
_symmetry.space_group_name_H-M   'P 1'
#
loop_
_entity.id
_entity.type
_entity.pdbx_description
1 polymer ?
#
loop_
_entity_poly.entity_id
_entity_poly.type
_entity_poly.pdbx_seq_one_letter_code
_entity_poly.pdbx_strand_id
1 'polypeptide(L)'
;MCAQTTRLSDRQLKALKPKDKDYVLTDGDGLQLRVRVNRSMQWNFNYRHPVTKNRINMALGSYPEVSLAQARKKTVEARELLAQGIDPKAQRNELQEAKRAETEHTFENVAALRPDELPELPDSSPIEGYGASEVAGANHSCTGALRKIDTAINSTPTTPYRDHQPMLADVGHCGSQSGPTRCLT
;
A
#
# COMPACT_ATOMS: atom_id res chain seq x y z
N MET A 1 3.05 -34.62 11.76
CA MET A 1 1.59 -34.41 11.95
C MET A 1 1.17 -33.22 11.10
N CYS A 2 0.55 -33.46 9.93
CA CYS A 2 -0.07 -32.39 9.15
C CYS A 2 -1.34 -31.94 9.91
N ALA A 3 -1.37 -30.69 10.38
CA ALA A 3 -2.56 -30.15 11.04
C ALA A 3 -3.69 -30.05 9.99
N GLN A 4 -4.68 -30.93 10.10
CA GLN A 4 -5.87 -30.87 9.26
C GLN A 4 -6.61 -29.57 9.59
N THR A 5 -6.80 -28.71 8.57
CA THR A 5 -7.57 -27.48 8.72
C THR A 5 -9.02 -27.77 8.34
N THR A 6 -9.94 -27.56 9.27
CA THR A 6 -11.38 -27.71 9.03
C THR A 6 -11.87 -26.57 8.15
N ARG A 7 -12.24 -26.87 6.89
CA ARG A 7 -12.90 -25.91 5.99
C ARG A 7 -14.22 -25.44 6.62
N LEU A 8 -14.46 -24.13 6.57
CA LEU A 8 -15.69 -23.49 7.03
C LEU A 8 -16.81 -23.64 6.00
N SER A 9 -18.04 -23.70 6.50
CA SER A 9 -19.27 -23.71 5.70
C SER A 9 -20.20 -22.57 6.10
N ASP A 10 -21.01 -22.07 5.15
CA ASP A 10 -21.92 -20.95 5.42
C ASP A 10 -22.92 -21.24 6.54
N ARG A 11 -23.35 -22.50 6.68
CA ARG A 11 -24.23 -22.93 7.77
C ARG A 11 -23.54 -22.78 9.13
N GLN A 12 -22.27 -23.18 9.21
CA GLN A 12 -21.49 -23.01 10.44
C GLN A 12 -21.33 -21.52 10.77
N LEU A 13 -21.02 -20.69 9.78
CA LEU A 13 -20.85 -19.24 9.97
C LEU A 13 -22.10 -18.56 10.52
N LYS A 14 -23.27 -18.89 9.97
CA LYS A 14 -24.56 -18.35 10.45
C LYS A 14 -24.90 -18.80 11.88
N ALA A 15 -24.43 -19.98 12.28
CA ALA A 15 -24.65 -20.52 13.63
C ALA A 15 -23.65 -20.00 14.68
N LEU A 16 -22.65 -19.21 14.27
CA LEU A 16 -21.64 -18.69 15.18
C LEU A 16 -22.23 -17.67 16.14
N LYS A 17 -21.96 -17.87 17.43
CA LYS A 17 -22.30 -16.94 18.49
C LYS A 17 -21.04 -16.23 18.96
N PRO A 18 -21.12 -14.93 19.32
CA PRO A 18 -20.04 -14.27 20.04
C PRO A 18 -19.81 -15.00 21.37
N LYS A 19 -18.56 -15.04 21.81
CA LYS A 19 -18.15 -15.52 23.14
C LYS A 19 -17.68 -14.33 23.97
N ASP A 20 -17.33 -14.58 25.23
CA ASP A 20 -16.78 -13.55 26.13
C ASP A 20 -15.43 -12.99 25.65
N LYS A 21 -14.75 -13.70 24.75
CA LYS A 21 -13.48 -13.29 24.14
C LYS A 21 -13.49 -13.47 22.63
N ASP A 22 -12.80 -12.57 21.94
CA ASP A 22 -12.51 -12.68 20.51
C ASP A 22 -11.87 -14.03 20.18
N TYR A 23 -12.40 -14.70 19.16
CA TYR A 23 -11.85 -15.96 18.67
C TYR A 23 -11.70 -15.95 17.15
N VAL A 24 -10.81 -16.82 16.67
CA VAL A 24 -10.47 -16.90 15.24
C VAL A 24 -10.79 -18.30 14.74
N LEU A 25 -11.50 -18.37 13.62
CA LEU A 25 -11.77 -19.60 12.88
C LEU A 25 -10.94 -19.58 11.60
N THR A 26 -10.31 -20.70 11.26
CA THR A 26 -9.44 -20.79 10.07
C THR A 26 -10.14 -21.63 9.01
N ASP A 27 -10.20 -21.15 7.76
CA ASP A 27 -10.76 -21.90 6.61
C ASP A 27 -9.68 -22.70 5.85
N GLY A 28 -8.41 -22.34 6.04
CA GLY A 28 -7.27 -22.83 5.27
C GLY A 28 -6.72 -21.75 4.35
N ASP A 29 -5.60 -22.03 3.69
CA ASP A 29 -4.97 -21.12 2.73
C ASP A 29 -4.61 -19.73 3.29
N GLY A 30 -4.49 -19.58 4.62
CA GLY A 30 -4.27 -18.30 5.29
C GLY A 30 -5.54 -17.47 5.55
N LEU A 31 -6.72 -17.95 5.13
CA LEU A 31 -8.00 -17.29 5.39
C LEU A 31 -8.50 -17.61 6.80
N GLN A 32 -8.86 -16.54 7.52
CA GLN A 32 -9.33 -16.59 8.90
C GLN A 32 -10.54 -15.67 9.08
N LEU A 33 -11.51 -16.10 9.88
CA LEU A 33 -12.62 -15.27 10.36
C LEU A 33 -12.38 -14.92 11.82
N ARG A 34 -12.24 -13.62 12.11
CA ARG A 34 -12.22 -13.13 13.48
C ARG A 34 -13.63 -12.76 13.91
N VAL A 35 -14.13 -13.43 14.94
CA VAL A 35 -15.41 -13.11 15.57
C VAL A 35 -15.12 -12.33 16.84
N ARG A 36 -15.61 -11.09 16.90
CA ARG A 36 -15.45 -10.23 18.08
C ARG A 36 -16.62 -10.39 19.05
N VAL A 37 -16.40 -10.01 20.31
CA VAL A 37 -17.45 -10.01 21.36
C VAL A 37 -18.67 -9.17 20.97
N ASN A 38 -18.45 -8.06 20.24
CA ASN A 38 -19.50 -7.16 19.76
C ASN A 38 -20.32 -7.70 18.56
N ARG A 39 -20.27 -9.01 18.29
CA ARG A 39 -20.88 -9.67 17.12
C ARG A 39 -20.32 -9.26 15.75
N SER A 40 -19.37 -8.33 15.68
CA SER A 40 -18.72 -8.03 14.41
C SER A 40 -17.81 -9.17 13.98
N MET A 41 -17.90 -9.50 12.70
CA MET A 41 -17.15 -10.59 12.08
C MET A 41 -16.32 -10.02 10.93
N GLN A 42 -15.03 -10.31 10.94
CA GLN A 42 -14.09 -9.77 9.96
C GLN A 42 -13.24 -10.87 9.36
N TRP A 43 -13.18 -10.89 8.03
CA TRP A 43 -12.27 -11.75 7.27
C TRP A 43 -10.86 -11.19 7.32
N ASN A 44 -9.91 -12.02 7.71
CA ASN A 44 -8.49 -11.75 7.73
C ASN A 44 -7.76 -12.75 6.86
N PHE A 45 -6.81 -12.26 6.09
CA PHE A 45 -5.85 -13.06 5.34
C PHE A 45 -4.48 -12.92 5.98
N ASN A 46 -3.94 -14.03 6.47
CA ASN A 46 -2.64 -14.11 7.09
C ASN A 46 -1.63 -14.67 6.09
N TYR A 47 -0.61 -13.88 5.78
CA TYR A 47 0.44 -14.26 4.82
C TYR A 47 1.81 -13.77 5.30
N ARG A 48 2.85 -14.21 4.60
CA ARG A 48 4.22 -13.74 4.81
C ARG A 48 4.57 -12.74 3.73
N HIS A 49 5.09 -11.60 4.15
CA HIS A 49 5.54 -10.57 3.21
C HIS A 49 6.64 -11.12 2.29
N PRO A 50 6.61 -10.85 0.97
CA PRO A 50 7.56 -11.41 0.01
C PRO A 50 9.01 -10.99 0.31
N VAL A 51 9.24 -9.72 0.67
CA VAL A 51 10.55 -9.15 1.01
C VAL A 51 10.94 -9.39 2.49
N THR A 52 10.22 -8.78 3.43
CA THR A 52 10.57 -8.80 4.87
C THR A 52 10.31 -10.13 5.58
N LYS A 53 9.62 -11.10 4.95
CA LYS A 53 9.21 -12.41 5.51
C LYS A 53 8.39 -12.35 6.81
N ASN A 54 8.03 -11.16 7.27
CA ASN A 54 7.19 -10.91 8.42
C ASN A 54 5.76 -11.41 8.16
N ARG A 55 5.11 -11.90 9.23
CA ARG A 55 3.70 -12.32 9.16
C ARG A 55 2.83 -11.07 9.19
N ILE A 56 1.95 -10.93 8.21
CA ILE A 56 1.04 -9.79 8.07
C ILE A 56 -0.40 -10.31 8.07
N ASN A 57 -1.27 -9.61 8.78
CA ASN A 57 -2.71 -9.83 8.73
C ASN A 57 -3.36 -8.70 7.92
N MET A 58 -4.05 -9.06 6.85
CA MET A 58 -4.73 -8.15 5.95
C MET A 58 -6.25 -8.40 6.02
N ALA A 59 -7.02 -7.39 6.41
CA ALA A 59 -8.48 -7.51 6.51
C ALA A 59 -9.11 -7.50 5.11
N LEU A 60 -9.88 -8.52 4.72
CA LEU A 60 -10.53 -8.62 3.40
C LEU A 60 -11.93 -8.00 3.34
N GLY A 61 -12.55 -7.78 4.51
CA GLY A 61 -13.88 -7.18 4.66
C GLY A 61 -14.64 -7.78 5.85
N SER A 62 -15.84 -7.26 6.09
CA SER A 62 -16.75 -7.72 7.15
C SER A 62 -17.72 -8.77 6.60
N TYR A 63 -18.16 -9.69 7.46
CA TYR A 63 -19.29 -10.58 7.17
C TYR A 63 -20.57 -9.92 7.72
N PRO A 64 -21.70 -9.89 6.99
CA PRO A 64 -22.04 -10.64 5.77
C PRO A 64 -21.76 -9.92 4.44
N GLU A 65 -21.27 -8.68 4.45
CA GLU A 65 -20.99 -7.89 3.23
C GLU A 65 -20.10 -8.67 2.25
N VAL A 66 -19.08 -9.33 2.77
CA VAL A 66 -18.24 -10.27 2.03
C VAL A 66 -18.64 -11.69 2.42
N SER A 67 -19.20 -12.43 1.45
CA SER A 67 -19.55 -13.84 1.63
C SER A 67 -18.30 -14.73 1.70
N LEU A 68 -18.45 -15.96 2.22
CA LEU A 68 -17.35 -16.94 2.28
C LEU A 68 -16.74 -17.21 0.89
N ALA A 69 -17.59 -17.32 -0.14
CA ALA A 69 -17.13 -17.53 -1.51
C ALA A 69 -16.31 -16.34 -2.03
N GLN A 70 -16.75 -15.11 -1.77
CA GLN A 70 -15.99 -13.91 -2.14
C GLN A 70 -14.68 -13.81 -1.35
N ALA A 71 -14.68 -14.14 -0.06
CA ALA A 71 -13.47 -14.16 0.76
C ALA A 71 -12.44 -15.15 0.21
N ARG A 72 -12.87 -16.34 -0.25
CA ARG A 72 -12.00 -17.32 -0.91
C ARG A 72 -11.44 -16.79 -2.24
N LYS A 73 -12.26 -16.15 -3.08
CA LYS A 73 -11.81 -15.52 -4.34
C LYS A 73 -10.71 -14.48 -4.09
N LYS A 74 -10.96 -13.53 -3.19
CA LYS A 74 -9.96 -12.51 -2.79
C LYS A 74 -8.67 -13.13 -2.23
N THR A 75 -8.78 -14.27 -1.55
CA THR A 75 -7.60 -15.01 -1.04
C THR A 75 -6.78 -15.61 -2.17
N VAL A 76 -7.43 -16.17 -3.19
CA VAL A 76 -6.74 -16.70 -4.39
C VAL A 76 -6.03 -15.56 -5.12
N GLU A 77 -6.73 -14.45 -5.39
CA GLU A 77 -6.15 -13.25 -6.01
C GLU A 77 -4.94 -12.74 -5.22
N ALA A 78 -5.06 -12.60 -3.89
CA ALA A 78 -3.94 -12.17 -3.05
C ALA A 78 -2.76 -13.14 -3.07
N ARG A 79 -3.01 -14.44 -3.23
CA ARG A 79 -1.94 -15.45 -3.37
C ARG A 79 -1.26 -15.39 -4.73
N GLU A 80 -1.99 -15.12 -5.80
CA GLU A 80 -1.43 -14.91 -7.13
C GLU A 80 -0.47 -13.72 -7.13
N LEU A 81 -0.85 -12.62 -6.47
CA LEU A 81 0.02 -11.45 -6.27
C LEU A 81 1.28 -11.80 -5.47
N LEU A 82 1.14 -12.59 -4.41
CA LEU A 82 2.29 -13.06 -3.64
C LEU A 82 3.21 -13.97 -4.44
N ALA A 83 2.66 -14.78 -5.36
CA ALA A 83 3.47 -15.60 -6.27
C ALA A 83 4.26 -14.74 -7.27
N GLN A 84 3.74 -13.58 -7.64
CA GLN A 84 4.45 -12.56 -8.43
C GLN A 84 5.43 -11.72 -7.59
N GLY A 85 5.48 -11.94 -6.27
CA GLY A 85 6.33 -11.17 -5.34
C GLY A 85 5.78 -9.80 -4.97
N ILE A 86 4.53 -9.50 -5.32
CA ILE A 86 3.85 -8.24 -5.03
C ILE A 86 3.12 -8.36 -3.68
N ASP A 87 3.21 -7.31 -2.85
CA ASP A 87 2.48 -7.26 -1.59
C ASP A 87 1.01 -6.87 -1.84
N PRO A 88 0.03 -7.76 -1.54
CA PRO A 88 -1.38 -7.48 -1.81
C PRO A 88 -1.92 -6.30 -1.00
N LYS A 89 -1.35 -6.02 0.18
CA LYS A 89 -1.73 -4.87 1.00
C LYS A 89 -1.29 -3.55 0.35
N ALA A 90 -0.06 -3.48 -0.15
CA ALA A 90 0.44 -2.32 -0.89
C ALA A 90 -0.43 -2.03 -2.12
N GLN A 91 -0.73 -3.04 -2.94
CA GLN A 91 -1.58 -2.86 -4.12
C GLN A 91 -2.99 -2.35 -3.78
N ARG A 92 -3.59 -2.83 -2.67
CA ARG A 92 -4.88 -2.29 -2.22
C ARG A 92 -4.78 -0.82 -1.86
N ASN A 93 -3.75 -0.43 -1.12
CA ASN A 93 -3.56 0.95 -0.69
C ASN A 93 -3.36 1.87 -1.90
N GLU A 94 -2.55 1.46 -2.86
CA GLU A 94 -2.33 2.18 -4.12
C GLU A 94 -3.64 2.36 -4.91
N LEU A 95 -4.45 1.31 -5.04
CA LEU A 95 -5.78 1.40 -5.66
C LEU A 95 -6.73 2.35 -4.91
N GLN A 96 -6.62 2.41 -3.58
CA GLN A 96 -7.45 3.30 -2.76
C GLN A 96 -6.99 4.76 -2.88
N GLU A 97 -5.68 4.99 -2.92
CA GLU A 97 -5.07 6.30 -3.11
C GLU A 97 -5.35 6.84 -4.51
N ALA A 98 -5.24 6.02 -5.56
CA ALA A 98 -5.60 6.40 -6.93
C ALA A 98 -7.07 6.86 -7.03
N LYS A 99 -8.00 6.09 -6.46
CA LYS A 99 -9.42 6.47 -6.40
C LYS A 99 -9.65 7.76 -5.62
N ARG A 100 -8.90 7.98 -4.54
CA ARG A 100 -8.99 9.19 -3.74
C ARG A 100 -8.48 10.41 -4.52
N ALA A 101 -7.34 10.28 -5.19
CA ALA A 101 -6.78 11.33 -6.03
C ALA A 101 -7.74 11.70 -7.18
N GLU A 102 -8.37 10.72 -7.83
CA GLU A 102 -9.41 10.98 -8.85
C GLU A 102 -10.56 11.84 -8.30
N THR A 103 -11.03 11.55 -7.08
CA THR A 103 -12.09 12.37 -6.45
C THR A 103 -11.61 13.74 -6.02
N GLU A 104 -10.41 13.86 -5.46
CA GLU A 104 -9.85 15.13 -4.95
C GLU A 104 -9.49 16.11 -6.08
N HIS A 105 -9.10 15.62 -7.25
CA HIS A 105 -8.78 16.44 -8.43
C HIS A 105 -10.00 16.88 -9.25
N THR A 106 -11.22 16.69 -8.73
CA THR A 106 -12.44 17.22 -9.38
C THR A 106 -12.51 18.75 -9.24
N PHE A 107 -12.88 19.46 -10.31
CA PHE A 107 -12.95 20.94 -10.38
C PHE A 107 -13.71 21.58 -9.20
N GLU A 108 -14.77 20.92 -8.72
CA GLU A 108 -15.56 21.33 -7.56
C GLU A 108 -14.72 21.44 -6.27
N ASN A 109 -13.83 20.46 -6.03
CA ASN A 109 -12.97 20.44 -4.84
C ASN A 109 -11.85 21.49 -4.91
N VAL A 110 -11.34 21.79 -6.11
CA VAL A 110 -10.30 22.81 -6.31
C VAL A 110 -10.88 24.23 -6.22
N ALA A 111 -12.10 24.46 -6.73
CA ALA A 111 -12.77 25.77 -6.67
C ALA A 111 -13.16 26.17 -5.24
N ALA A 112 -13.56 25.21 -4.39
CA ALA A 112 -13.87 25.45 -2.98
C ALA A 112 -12.63 25.76 -2.12
N LEU A 113 -11.42 25.44 -2.61
CA LEU A 113 -10.15 25.68 -1.94
C LEU A 113 -9.59 27.10 -2.17
N ARG A 114 -10.29 27.97 -2.92
CA ARG A 114 -9.87 29.37 -3.12
C ARG A 114 -10.22 30.20 -1.87
N PRO A 115 -9.24 30.69 -1.09
CA PRO A 115 -9.51 31.57 0.04
C PRO A 115 -9.84 32.95 -0.52
N ASP A 116 -11.13 33.26 -0.59
CA ASP A 116 -11.61 34.64 -0.73
C ASP A 116 -11.49 35.35 0.63
N GLU A 117 -10.27 35.49 1.14
CA GLU A 117 -9.96 36.31 2.31
C GLU A 117 -8.59 36.95 2.06
N LEU A 118 -8.58 38.03 1.28
CA LEU A 118 -7.51 39.01 1.41
C LEU A 118 -7.58 39.50 2.85
N PRO A 119 -6.53 39.36 3.68
CA PRO A 119 -6.50 40.05 4.94
C PRO A 119 -6.63 41.53 4.62
N GLU A 120 -7.72 42.16 5.07
CA GLU A 120 -7.88 43.60 4.98
C GLU A 120 -6.63 44.23 5.58
N LEU A 121 -5.86 44.92 4.74
CA LEU A 121 -4.71 45.69 5.19
C LEU A 121 -5.24 46.65 6.25
N PRO A 122 -4.71 46.65 7.48
CA PRO A 122 -5.14 47.63 8.47
C PRO A 122 -4.87 49.02 7.87
N ASP A 123 -5.94 49.79 7.70
CA ASP A 123 -5.90 51.13 7.14
C ASP A 123 -4.81 51.94 7.83
N SER A 124 -3.95 52.55 7.01
CA SER A 124 -2.88 53.42 7.43
C SER A 124 -3.44 54.65 8.16
N SER A 125 -3.72 54.51 9.45
CA SER A 125 -3.92 55.64 10.35
C SER A 125 -2.56 56.30 10.63
N PRO A 126 -2.43 57.63 10.48
CA PRO A 126 -1.20 58.36 10.81
C PRO A 126 -0.80 58.15 12.28
N ILE A 127 0.42 57.67 12.50
CA ILE A 127 1.03 57.57 13.84
C ILE A 127 1.40 58.98 14.28
N GLU A 128 0.49 59.64 14.99
CA GLU A 128 0.81 60.83 15.79
C GLU A 128 1.44 60.36 17.12
N GLY A 129 2.73 60.68 17.29
CA GLY A 129 3.33 61.05 18.56
C GLY A 129 3.38 60.01 19.67
N TYR A 130 4.50 59.27 19.75
CA TYR A 130 5.07 58.89 21.05
C TYR A 130 6.58 59.10 21.06
N GLY A 131 6.96 60.02 21.95
CA GLY A 131 8.33 60.46 22.18
C GLY A 131 9.19 59.42 22.89
N ALA A 132 10.48 59.68 22.82
CA ALA A 132 11.53 58.95 23.51
C ALA A 132 11.31 58.92 25.03
N SER A 133 11.40 57.73 25.63
CA SER A 133 12.18 57.58 26.86
C SER A 133 12.87 56.21 26.91
N GLU A 134 14.12 56.31 27.31
CA GLU A 134 15.16 55.32 27.47
C GLU A 134 14.96 54.55 28.78
N VAL A 135 15.12 53.21 28.78
CA VAL A 135 15.85 52.48 29.84
C VAL A 135 16.06 50.98 29.53
N ALA A 136 17.34 50.59 29.51
CA ALA A 136 17.97 49.40 30.09
C ALA A 136 17.40 47.97 29.87
N GLY A 137 18.11 47.21 29.02
CA GLY A 137 18.83 45.99 29.42
C GLY A 137 18.06 44.73 29.82
N ALA A 138 18.15 43.68 28.99
CA ALA A 138 18.40 42.30 29.46
C ALA A 138 18.74 41.38 28.28
N ASN A 139 19.99 40.91 28.30
CA ASN A 139 20.53 39.88 27.41
C ASN A 139 19.81 38.55 27.62
N HIS A 140 19.23 37.99 26.56
CA HIS A 140 18.89 36.56 26.55
C HIS A 140 19.51 35.91 25.31
N SER A 141 20.54 35.11 25.61
CA SER A 141 21.40 34.33 24.74
C SER A 141 20.61 33.46 23.76
N CYS A 142 20.64 33.80 22.47
CA CYS A 142 20.35 32.87 21.38
C CYS A 142 21.65 32.20 20.95
N THR A 143 21.96 31.08 21.59
CA THR A 143 22.98 30.14 21.15
C THR A 143 22.30 29.05 20.32
N GLY A 144 22.84 28.75 19.14
CA GLY A 144 22.67 27.41 18.56
C GLY A 144 22.33 27.32 17.07
N ALA A 145 23.36 27.53 16.24
CA ALA A 145 23.64 26.72 15.06
C ALA A 145 22.64 26.73 13.88
N LEU A 146 22.81 27.73 13.02
CA LEU A 146 22.58 27.63 11.57
C LEU A 146 23.51 26.54 10.98
N ARG A 147 22.97 25.37 10.62
CA ARG A 147 23.65 24.46 9.69
C ARG A 147 23.13 24.72 8.28
N LYS A 148 23.99 25.34 7.50
CA LYS A 148 23.93 25.38 6.03
C LYS A 148 23.98 23.95 5.51
N ILE A 149 23.04 23.55 4.67
CA ILE A 149 23.29 22.51 3.68
C ILE A 149 22.94 23.13 2.34
N ASP A 150 24.01 23.50 1.64
CA ASP A 150 23.98 24.06 0.32
C ASP A 150 23.44 23.04 -0.68
N THR A 151 22.54 23.55 -1.51
CA THR A 151 22.15 23.04 -2.82
C THR A 151 23.38 22.62 -3.62
N ALA A 152 23.49 21.33 -3.95
CA ALA A 152 24.42 20.82 -4.97
C ALA A 152 23.64 19.96 -5.97
N ILE A 153 23.14 20.67 -6.98
CA ILE A 153 22.76 20.16 -8.28
C ILE A 153 24.06 19.69 -8.92
N ASN A 154 24.24 18.39 -9.16
CA ASN A 154 25.30 17.89 -10.03
C ASN A 154 24.80 16.66 -10.80
N SER A 155 24.24 16.95 -11.97
CA SER A 155 24.79 16.53 -13.25
C SER A 155 25.19 15.06 -13.39
N THR A 156 24.35 14.35 -14.13
CA THR A 156 24.67 13.12 -14.88
C THR A 156 26.02 13.20 -15.62
N PRO A 157 26.86 12.16 -15.55
CA PRO A 157 27.83 11.88 -16.61
C PRO A 157 27.28 10.84 -17.59
N THR A 158 26.86 11.35 -18.75
CA THR A 158 26.72 10.65 -20.02
C THR A 158 27.95 9.79 -20.30
N THR A 159 27.77 8.47 -20.47
CA THR A 159 28.79 7.61 -21.09
C THR A 159 28.38 7.33 -22.54
N PRO A 160 29.23 7.66 -23.54
CA PRO A 160 28.92 7.38 -24.93
C PRO A 160 29.30 5.93 -25.30
N TYR A 161 28.35 5.25 -25.92
CA TYR A 161 28.48 4.51 -27.18
C TYR A 161 29.83 3.83 -27.48
N ARG A 162 29.82 2.49 -27.50
CA ARG A 162 30.66 1.73 -28.43
C ARG A 162 29.87 0.57 -29.02
N ASP A 163 29.43 0.79 -30.25
CA ASP A 163 29.04 -0.25 -31.19
C ASP A 163 30.10 -1.33 -31.29
N HIS A 164 29.69 -2.58 -31.15
CA HIS A 164 30.27 -3.68 -31.90
C HIS A 164 29.16 -4.66 -32.26
N GLN A 165 28.68 -4.53 -33.50
CA GLN A 165 27.90 -5.53 -34.23
C GLN A 165 28.66 -5.81 -35.56
N PRO A 166 28.25 -6.78 -36.39
CA PRO A 166 28.42 -8.24 -36.32
C PRO A 166 29.28 -8.78 -37.49
N MET A 167 29.76 -10.03 -37.46
CA MET A 167 30.12 -10.78 -38.68
C MET A 167 29.96 -12.31 -38.52
N LEU A 168 29.00 -12.84 -39.30
CA LEU A 168 28.90 -14.11 -40.05
C LEU A 168 29.59 -15.42 -39.59
N ALA A 169 28.80 -16.51 -39.52
CA ALA A 169 28.78 -17.66 -40.47
C ALA A 169 27.82 -18.75 -39.90
N ASP A 170 26.76 -19.17 -40.61
CA ASP A 170 26.70 -20.36 -41.51
C ASP A 170 27.13 -21.65 -40.79
N VAL A 171 26.40 -22.78 -40.71
CA VAL A 171 25.65 -23.54 -41.72
C VAL A 171 24.70 -24.51 -40.97
N GLY A 172 23.54 -24.83 -41.56
CA GLY A 172 22.48 -25.62 -40.94
C GLY A 172 22.75 -27.10 -40.67
N HIS A 173 21.82 -27.75 -39.97
CA HIS A 173 21.53 -29.18 -40.10
C HIS A 173 20.02 -29.42 -39.99
N CYS A 174 19.49 -29.96 -41.08
CA CYS A 174 18.17 -30.54 -41.24
C CYS A 174 18.20 -32.01 -40.76
N GLY A 175 17.11 -32.48 -40.17
CA GLY A 175 16.84 -33.88 -39.83
C GLY A 175 16.28 -33.99 -38.40
N SER A 176 15.31 -34.83 -38.08
CA SER A 176 14.54 -35.81 -38.84
C SER A 176 13.53 -36.42 -37.84
N GLN A 177 12.26 -36.45 -38.24
CA GLN A 177 11.31 -37.56 -38.13
C GLN A 177 11.03 -38.26 -36.77
N SER A 178 9.75 -38.20 -36.40
CA SER A 178 8.86 -39.31 -35.99
C SER A 178 9.22 -40.27 -34.85
N GLY A 179 8.31 -40.38 -33.89
CA GLY A 179 7.99 -41.65 -33.23
C GLY A 179 7.20 -41.53 -31.92
N PRO A 180 5.93 -41.99 -31.85
CA PRO A 180 5.29 -42.35 -30.59
C PRO A 180 5.43 -43.85 -30.33
N THR A 181 6.18 -44.25 -29.29
CA THR A 181 6.24 -45.64 -28.86
C THR A 181 5.08 -45.95 -27.92
N ARG A 182 4.13 -46.70 -28.48
CA ARG A 182 3.06 -47.41 -27.80
C ARG A 182 3.63 -48.70 -27.20
N CYS A 183 3.42 -48.97 -25.92
CA CYS A 183 3.57 -50.33 -25.36
C CYS A 183 2.30 -50.69 -24.60
N LEU A 184 1.50 -51.56 -25.24
CA LEU A 184 0.51 -52.43 -24.63
C LEU A 184 1.19 -53.79 -24.43
N THR A 185 1.18 -54.30 -23.20
CA THR A 185 0.77 -55.67 -22.86
C THR A 185 0.61 -55.75 -21.36
#